data_AF-A0AAD4P622-F1
#
_entry.id   AF-A0AAD4P622-F1
#
_cell.length_a   1.000
_cell.length_b   1.000
_cell.length_c   1.000
_cell.angle_alpha   90.00
_cell.angle_beta   90.00
_cell.angle_gamma   90.00
#
_symmetry.space_group_name_H-M   'P 1'
#
loop_
_entity.id
_entity.type
_entity.pdbx_description
1 polymer ?
#
loop_
_entity_poly.entity_id
_entity_poly.type
_entity_poly.pdbx_seq_one_letter_code
_entity_poly.pdbx_strand_id
1 'polypeptide(L)'
;MGSTSNWSVEENKLFENALAVYDKDTPERWQNLVKAVGGGKTVEDVKCHYEKLVYDIQQIECGNVPLPKYKSLKKSGKNKKTMRD
;
A
#
# COMPACT_ATOMS: atom_id res chain seq x y z
N MET A 1 0.81 17.19 -8.51
CA MET A 1 -0.27 17.63 -7.60
C MET A 1 -0.59 16.44 -6.72
N GLY A 2 -0.24 16.48 -5.43
CA GLY A 2 -0.69 15.45 -4.50
C GLY A 2 -2.21 15.56 -4.42
N SER A 3 -2.91 14.56 -4.93
CA SER A 3 -4.36 14.49 -4.78
C SER A 3 -4.66 14.56 -3.29
N THR A 4 -5.31 15.64 -2.85
CA THR A 4 -5.89 15.73 -1.52
C THR A 4 -6.89 14.60 -1.42
N SER A 5 -6.44 13.48 -0.88
CA SER A 5 -7.27 12.33 -0.57
C SER A 5 -8.40 12.84 0.32
N ASN A 6 -9.65 12.61 -0.10
CA ASN A 6 -10.83 12.93 0.70
C ASN A 6 -10.99 11.98 1.91
N TRP A 7 -9.96 11.18 2.19
CA TRP A 7 -9.82 10.27 3.31
C TRP A 7 -8.81 10.82 4.32
N SER A 8 -9.23 10.93 5.57
CA SER A 8 -8.30 11.16 6.68
C SER A 8 -7.44 9.91 6.93
N VAL A 9 -6.38 10.08 7.73
CA VAL A 9 -5.50 8.96 8.12
C VAL A 9 -6.28 7.93 8.92
N GLU A 10 -7.19 8.39 9.76
CA GLU A 10 -8.06 7.61 10.63
C GLU A 10 -9.09 6.81 9.82
N GLU A 11 -9.74 7.45 8.84
CA GLU A 11 -10.66 6.78 7.92
C GLU A 11 -9.94 5.70 7.10
N ASN A 12 -8.74 6.01 6.60
CA ASN A 12 -7.95 5.03 5.85
C ASN A 12 -7.53 3.85 6.72
N LYS A 13 -7.14 4.10 7.97
CA LYS A 13 -6.79 3.03 8.92
C LYS A 13 -7.99 2.14 9.24
N LEU A 14 -9.18 2.71 9.43
CA LEU A 14 -10.41 1.94 9.63
C LEU A 14 -10.77 1.13 8.39
N PHE A 15 -10.60 1.71 7.20
CA PHE A 15 -10.81 1.02 5.93
C PHE A 15 -9.89 -0.20 5.77
N GLU A 16 -8.57 -0.04 5.99
CA GLU A 16 -7.62 -1.14 5.91
C GLU A 16 -7.92 -2.25 6.92
N ASN A 17 -8.24 -1.89 8.16
CA ASN A 17 -8.66 -2.87 9.18
C ASN A 17 -9.93 -3.61 8.75
N ALA A 18 -10.89 -2.91 8.19
CA ALA A 18 -12.14 -3.50 7.73
C ALA A 18 -11.92 -4.41 6.50
N LEU A 19 -10.97 -4.12 5.61
CA LEU A 19 -10.59 -5.03 4.52
C LEU A 19 -9.99 -6.34 5.04
N ALA A 20 -9.34 -6.33 6.21
CA ALA A 20 -8.81 -7.53 6.85
C ALA A 20 -9.91 -8.39 7.52
N VAL A 21 -11.00 -7.77 7.96
CA VAL A 21 -12.15 -8.47 8.57
C VAL A 21 -13.12 -8.99 7.52
N TYR A 22 -13.42 -8.18 6.49
CA TYR A 22 -14.38 -8.49 5.43
C TYR A 22 -13.62 -8.84 4.15
N ASP A 23 -13.43 -10.12 3.91
CA ASP A 23 -12.74 -10.67 2.74
C ASP A 23 -13.58 -10.56 1.45
N LYS A 24 -13.10 -11.16 0.35
CA LYS A 24 -13.73 -11.02 -0.98
C LYS A 24 -15.04 -11.79 -1.11
N ASP A 25 -15.20 -12.82 -0.29
CA ASP A 25 -16.36 -13.72 -0.32
C ASP A 25 -17.43 -13.30 0.70
N THR A 26 -17.11 -12.33 1.56
CA THR A 26 -18.04 -11.73 2.52
C THR A 26 -19.27 -11.13 1.79
N PRO A 27 -20.49 -11.61 2.08
CA PRO A 27 -21.71 -11.00 1.57
C PRO A 27 -21.81 -9.54 2.00
N GLU A 28 -22.31 -8.67 1.13
CA GLU A 28 -22.48 -7.24 1.45
C GLU A 28 -21.19 -6.54 1.93
N ARG A 29 -20.02 -7.03 1.47
CA ARG A 29 -18.69 -6.50 1.84
C ARG A 29 -18.64 -4.97 1.86
N TRP A 30 -19.15 -4.33 0.81
CA TRP A 30 -19.11 -2.88 0.67
C TRP A 30 -19.98 -2.16 1.70
N GLN A 31 -21.17 -2.67 1.99
CA GLN A 31 -22.01 -2.10 3.04
C GLN A 31 -21.34 -2.25 4.43
N ASN A 32 -20.68 -3.38 4.68
CA ASN A 32 -19.95 -3.61 5.93
C ASN A 32 -18.74 -2.69 6.07
N LEU A 33 -18.01 -2.44 4.97
CA LEU A 33 -16.91 -1.48 4.93
C LEU A 33 -17.38 -0.05 5.23
N VAL A 34 -18.48 0.39 4.62
CA VAL A 34 -19.07 1.72 4.91
C VAL A 34 -19.42 1.84 6.39
N LYS A 35 -20.07 0.83 6.98
CA LYS A 35 -20.43 0.82 8.40
C LYS A 35 -19.21 0.86 9.31
N ALA A 36 -18.13 0.15 8.95
CA ALA A 36 -16.91 0.07 9.74
C ALA A 36 -16.05 1.35 9.68
N VAL A 37 -15.96 1.98 8.50
CA VAL A 37 -15.27 3.25 8.33
C VAL A 37 -16.04 4.39 9.01
N GLY A 38 -17.37 4.39 8.89
CA GLY A 38 -18.22 5.47 9.39
C GLY A 38 -17.97 6.77 8.62
N GLY A 39 -18.16 7.91 9.30
CA GLY A 39 -17.75 9.22 8.75
C GLY A 39 -18.56 9.73 7.55
N GLY A 40 -19.69 9.10 7.21
CA GLY A 40 -20.55 9.52 6.10
C GLY A 40 -20.04 9.13 4.70
N LYS A 41 -19.06 8.22 4.61
CA LYS A 41 -18.60 7.68 3.32
C LYS A 41 -19.68 6.82 2.67
N THR A 42 -19.82 6.91 1.36
CA THR A 42 -20.77 6.11 0.58
C THR A 42 -20.15 4.79 0.12
N VAL A 43 -20.96 3.87 -0.39
CA VAL A 43 -20.47 2.62 -0.99
C VAL A 43 -19.56 2.92 -2.19
N GLU A 44 -19.91 3.95 -2.95
CA GLU A 44 -19.17 4.43 -4.11
C GLU A 44 -17.79 4.98 -3.70
N ASP A 45 -17.71 5.75 -2.61
CA ASP A 45 -16.45 6.26 -2.07
C ASP A 45 -15.51 5.12 -1.67
N VAL A 46 -16.05 4.11 -0.97
CA VAL A 46 -15.29 2.94 -0.50
C VAL A 46 -14.79 2.11 -1.69
N LYS A 47 -15.63 1.88 -2.71
CA LYS A 47 -15.23 1.15 -3.92
C LYS A 47 -14.15 1.89 -4.71
N CYS A 48 -14.33 3.18 -4.93
CA CYS A 48 -13.34 4.02 -5.62
C CYS A 48 -12.00 4.03 -4.87
N HIS A 49 -12.03 4.10 -3.53
CA HIS A 49 -10.81 4.03 -2.72
C HIS A 49 -10.13 2.65 -2.81
N TYR A 50 -10.92 1.57 -2.79
CA TYR A 50 -10.40 0.22 -3.00
C TYR A 50 -9.75 0.03 -4.37
N GLU A 51 -10.38 0.54 -5.44
CA GLU A 51 -9.83 0.46 -6.79
C GLU A 51 -8.48 1.19 -6.91
N LYS A 52 -8.35 2.35 -6.28
CA LYS A 52 -7.06 3.08 -6.21
C LYS A 52 -6.01 2.27 -5.45
N LEU A 53 -6.36 1.67 -4.32
CA LEU A 53 -5.46 0.80 -3.56
C LEU A 53 -4.97 -0.38 -4.41
N VAL A 54 -5.87 -1.06 -5.13
CA VAL A 54 -5.52 -2.16 -6.03
C VAL A 54 -4.59 -1.68 -7.15
N TYR A 55 -4.89 -0.53 -7.75
CA TYR A 55 -4.05 0.06 -8.78
C TYR A 55 -2.64 0.38 -8.26
N ASP A 56 -2.53 0.99 -7.07
CA ASP A 56 -1.24 1.33 -6.46
C ASP A 56 -0.40 0.07 -6.18
N ILE A 57 -1.03 -1.00 -5.67
CA ILE A 57 -0.37 -2.30 -5.49
C ILE A 57 0.15 -2.83 -6.83
N GLN A 58 -0.66 -2.79 -7.88
CA GLN A 58 -0.24 -3.23 -9.22
C GLN A 58 0.94 -2.41 -9.74
N GLN A 59 0.97 -1.09 -9.51
CA GLN A 59 2.11 -0.27 -9.92
C GLN A 59 3.39 -0.68 -9.17
N ILE A 60 3.29 -1.00 -7.88
CA ILE A 60 4.42 -1.50 -7.08
C ILE A 60 4.91 -2.84 -7.61
N GLU A 61 4.00 -3.79 -7.84
CA GLU A 61 4.30 -5.15 -8.31
C GLU A 61 4.92 -5.14 -9.72
N CYS A 62 4.46 -4.24 -10.60
CA CYS A 62 5.02 -4.06 -11.95
C CYS A 62 6.36 -3.30 -11.95
N GLY A 63 6.86 -2.84 -10.80
CA GLY A 63 8.10 -2.05 -10.73
C GLY A 63 7.98 -0.63 -11.31
N ASN A 64 6.76 -0.13 -11.46
CA ASN A 64 6.47 1.21 -12.00
C ASN A 64 6.58 2.32 -10.95
N VAL A 65 7.00 1.99 -9.72
CA VAL A 65 7.26 2.97 -8.67
C VAL A 65 8.75 3.26 -8.61
N PRO A 66 9.18 4.54 -8.74
CA PRO A 66 10.58 4.89 -8.68
C PRO A 66 11.17 4.53 -7.32
N LEU A 67 12.14 3.62 -7.32
CA LEU A 67 12.83 3.24 -6.09
C LEU A 67 13.63 4.44 -5.55
N PRO A 68 13.64 4.66 -4.23
CA PRO A 68 14.57 5.60 -3.62
C PRO A 68 16.01 5.29 -4.03
N LYS A 69 16.84 6.33 -4.17
CA LYS A 69 18.28 6.15 -4.39
C LYS A 69 18.94 5.66 -3.10
N TYR A 70 18.81 4.37 -2.81
CA TYR A 70 19.48 3.73 -1.69
C TYR A 70 21.00 3.82 -1.90
N LYS A 71 21.73 4.35 -0.92
CA LYS A 71 23.20 4.38 -0.96
C LYS A 71 23.69 2.95 -1.02
N SER A 72 24.37 2.56 -2.09
CA SER A 72 24.99 1.24 -2.20
C SER A 72 25.95 1.05 -1.03
N LEU A 73 25.71 0.05 -0.18
CA LEU A 73 26.70 -0.39 0.80
C LEU A 73 27.90 -0.91 0.00
N LYS A 74 28.96 -0.12 -0.12
CA LYS A 74 30.22 -0.56 -0.72
C LYS A 74 30.72 -1.74 0.10
N LYS A 75 30.66 -2.96 -0.44
CA LYS A 75 31.36 -4.11 0.13
C LYS A 75 32.84 -3.76 0.18
N SER A 76 33.33 -3.41 1.37
CA SER A 76 34.75 -3.18 1.63
C SER A 76 35.45 -4.54 1.65
N GLY A 77 35.72 -5.09 0.46
CA GLY A 77 36.51 -6.30 0.29
C GLY A 77 37.99 -6.00 0.51
N LYS A 78 38.43 -5.91 1.76
CA LYS A 78 39.84 -6.08 2.11
C LYS A 78 40.13 -7.58 2.17
N ASN A 79 40.94 -8.06 1.21
CA ASN A 79 42.05 -9.00 1.43
C ASN A 79 42.61 -9.49 0.08
N LYS A 80 43.71 -8.85 -0.37
CA LYS A 80 44.60 -9.43 -1.37
C LYS A 80 45.79 -10.02 -0.62
N LYS A 81 45.73 -11.32 -0.29
CA LYS A 81 46.90 -12.08 0.18
C LYS A 81 47.53 -12.73 -1.06
N THR A 82 48.41 -12.01 -1.73
CA THR A 82 49.37 -12.62 -2.66
C THR A 82 50.44 -13.33 -1.83
N MET A 83 50.35 -14.65 -1.73
CA MET A 83 51.54 -15.47 -1.51
C MET A 83 52.30 -15.49 -2.84
N ARG A 84 53.56 -15.06 -2.84
CA ARG A 84 54.52 -15.35 -3.91
C ARG A 84 55.21 -16.65 -3.53
N ASP A 85 55.30 -17.56 -4.50
CA ASP A 85 56.15 -18.75 -4.48
C ASP A 85 57.64 -18.37 -4.35
#